data_AF-A0A6M4H506-F1
#
_entry.id   AF-A0A6M4H506-F1
#
_cell.length_a   1.000
_cell.length_b   1.000
_cell.length_c   1.000
_cell.angle_alpha   90.00
_cell.angle_beta   90.00
_cell.angle_gamma   90.00
#
_symmetry.space_group_name_H-M   'P 1'
#
loop_
_entity.id
_entity.type
_entity.pdbx_description
1 polymer ?
#
loop_
_entity_poly.entity_id
_entity_poly.type
_entity_poly.pdbx_seq_one_letter_code
_entity_poly.pdbx_strand_id
1 'polypeptide(L)'
;MMMSRMLESFSWKGVAAFFLFAAALSAWSWSGVLLVDKDHTFAEHAEYLLSLLQRNLLSYFPVYLAVAMTDGLTRGMRHRRWFLAGALALGVLLAVQVRCAVSPNTMYWVYATVQLPFCSTFPTWRTYFDFPATFITPFTVGGLVMIFVFGRRRDAELAAALHKVRTTQLEARRSRIEADLAAMHARVDPDKLSATLRSIRGRYDESLEAGEAMLDDLIADLREAARPPPVEPQAS
;
A
#
# COMPACT_ATOMS: atom_id res chain seq x y z
N MET A 1 2.61 -19.70 -16.28
CA MET A 1 2.94 -18.35 -15.77
C MET A 1 1.71 -17.51 -15.39
N MET A 2 0.61 -17.55 -16.15
CA MET A 2 -0.59 -16.72 -15.87
C MET A 2 -1.31 -17.07 -14.54
N MET A 3 -1.33 -18.35 -14.17
CA MET A 3 -2.00 -18.84 -12.96
C MET A 3 -1.30 -18.41 -11.65
N SER A 4 0.04 -18.28 -11.63
CA SER A 4 0.73 -17.83 -10.40
C SER A 4 0.49 -16.33 -10.15
N ARG A 5 0.38 -15.51 -11.20
CA ARG A 5 0.03 -14.08 -11.08
C ARG A 5 -1.39 -13.87 -10.54
N MET A 6 -2.33 -14.74 -10.91
CA MET A 6 -3.66 -14.74 -10.31
C MET A 6 -3.60 -15.05 -8.81
N LEU A 7 -2.85 -16.09 -8.41
CA LEU A 7 -2.76 -16.48 -7.00
C LEU A 7 -2.03 -15.43 -6.14
N GLU A 8 -1.03 -14.73 -6.67
CA GLU A 8 -0.38 -13.60 -5.98
C GLU A 8 -1.32 -12.43 -5.69
N SER A 9 -2.38 -12.27 -6.49
CA SER A 9 -3.39 -11.25 -6.21
C SER A 9 -4.24 -11.59 -4.98
N PHE A 10 -4.34 -12.89 -4.66
CA PHE A 10 -5.13 -13.43 -3.56
C PHE A 10 -4.26 -13.56 -2.30
N SER A 11 -4.16 -12.47 -1.53
CA SER A 11 -3.48 -12.53 -0.24
C SER A 11 -4.46 -12.96 0.87
N TRP A 12 -4.01 -13.81 1.79
CA TRP A 12 -4.78 -14.14 3.01
C TRP A 12 -5.19 -12.90 3.80
N LYS A 13 -4.37 -11.84 3.77
CA LYS A 13 -4.70 -10.54 4.35
C LYS A 13 -5.90 -9.88 3.67
N GLY A 14 -5.99 -9.93 2.33
CA GLY A 14 -7.11 -9.40 1.58
C GLY A 14 -8.40 -10.15 1.86
N VAL A 15 -8.31 -11.49 1.92
CA VAL A 15 -9.44 -12.35 2.30
C VAL A 15 -9.90 -12.05 3.73
N ALA A 16 -8.98 -12.00 4.70
CA ALA A 16 -9.31 -11.67 6.09
C ALA A 16 -9.94 -10.28 6.22
N ALA A 17 -9.40 -9.28 5.50
CA ALA A 17 -9.98 -7.94 5.47
C ALA A 17 -11.40 -7.93 4.86
N PHE A 18 -11.65 -8.72 3.82
CA PHE A 18 -12.98 -8.89 3.24
C PHE A 18 -13.96 -9.52 4.23
N PHE A 19 -13.56 -10.59 4.93
CA PHE A 19 -14.41 -11.22 5.94
C PHE A 19 -14.71 -10.28 7.12
N LEU A 20 -13.69 -9.58 7.61
CA LEU A 20 -13.85 -8.60 8.69
C LEU A 20 -14.78 -7.46 8.27
N PHE A 21 -14.63 -6.98 7.03
CA PHE A 21 -15.52 -5.97 6.46
C PHE A 21 -16.97 -6.47 6.36
N ALA A 22 -17.18 -7.69 5.86
CA ALA A 22 -18.52 -8.29 5.77
C ALA A 22 -19.14 -8.47 7.16
N ALA A 23 -18.36 -8.89 8.17
CA ALA A 23 -18.80 -9.00 9.56
C ALA A 23 -19.17 -7.65 10.15
N ALA A 24 -18.32 -6.63 9.98
CA ALA A 24 -18.58 -5.27 10.46
C ALA A 24 -19.85 -4.67 9.84
N LEU A 25 -20.04 -4.84 8.53
CA LEU A 25 -21.23 -4.35 7.84
C LEU A 25 -22.50 -5.11 8.28
N SER A 26 -22.36 -6.39 8.62
CA SER A 26 -23.47 -7.20 9.16
C SER A 26 -23.85 -6.72 10.56
N ALA A 27 -22.87 -6.47 11.44
CA ALA A 27 -23.09 -5.90 12.76
C ALA A 27 -23.70 -4.50 12.70
N TRP A 28 -23.25 -3.67 11.76
CA TRP A 28 -23.84 -2.35 11.49
C TRP A 28 -25.28 -2.47 11.01
N SER A 29 -25.57 -3.39 10.09
CA SER A 29 -26.95 -3.58 9.60
C SER A 29 -27.86 -4.15 10.69
N TRP A 30 -27.31 -4.98 11.58
CA TRP A 30 -27.98 -5.56 12.73
C TRP A 30 -28.38 -4.51 13.77
N SER A 31 -27.60 -3.44 13.96
CA SER A 31 -27.94 -2.38 14.93
C SER A 31 -29.26 -1.67 14.61
N GLY A 32 -29.67 -1.66 13.34
CA GLY A 32 -30.99 -1.14 12.93
C GLY A 32 -32.15 -1.90 13.57
N VAL A 33 -31.96 -3.17 13.94
CA VAL A 33 -32.99 -3.98 14.64
C VAL A 33 -33.13 -3.56 16.09
N LEU A 34 -32.02 -3.16 16.75
CA LEU A 34 -32.07 -2.66 18.13
C LEU A 34 -32.85 -1.35 18.24
N LEU A 35 -33.01 -0.61 17.14
CA LEU A 35 -33.78 0.63 17.10
C LEU A 35 -35.29 0.40 16.92
N VAL A 36 -35.71 -0.82 16.56
CA VAL A 36 -37.12 -1.14 16.46
C VAL A 36 -37.53 -1.82 17.75
N ASP A 37 -38.28 -1.10 18.58
CA ASP A 37 -38.70 -1.41 19.95
C ASP A 37 -39.51 -2.73 20.04
N LYS A 38 -38.80 -3.85 19.94
CA LYS A 38 -39.36 -5.20 19.90
C LYS A 38 -38.49 -6.14 20.72
N ASP A 39 -39.13 -6.91 21.60
CA ASP A 39 -38.44 -7.92 22.39
C ASP A 39 -38.03 -9.10 21.52
N HIS A 40 -36.73 -9.32 21.43
CA HIS A 40 -36.12 -10.43 20.69
C HIS A 40 -35.27 -11.29 21.62
N THR A 41 -35.30 -12.60 21.40
CA THR A 41 -34.40 -13.50 22.12
C THR A 41 -32.97 -13.40 21.59
N PHE A 42 -31.97 -13.73 22.41
CA PHE A 42 -30.57 -13.75 21.96
C PHE A 42 -30.36 -14.68 20.75
N ALA A 43 -31.08 -15.80 20.71
CA ALA A 43 -31.02 -16.75 19.60
C ALA A 43 -31.49 -16.11 18.28
N GLU A 44 -32.62 -15.38 18.30
CA GLU A 44 -33.13 -14.66 17.13
C GLU A 44 -32.15 -13.58 16.65
N HIS A 45 -31.52 -12.84 17.57
CA HIS A 45 -30.48 -11.87 17.21
C HIS A 45 -29.28 -12.53 16.54
N ALA A 46 -28.84 -13.69 17.03
CA ALA A 46 -27.70 -14.43 16.48
C ALA A 46 -28.02 -15.00 15.09
N GLU A 47 -29.19 -15.61 14.90
CA GLU A 47 -29.65 -16.11 13.60
C GLU A 47 -29.78 -14.98 12.58
N TYR A 48 -30.35 -13.84 12.99
CA TYR A 48 -30.46 -12.67 12.14
C TYR A 48 -29.09 -12.13 11.73
N LEU A 49 -28.14 -11.99 12.67
CA LEU A 49 -26.78 -11.57 12.38
C LEU A 49 -26.05 -12.53 11.43
N LEU A 50 -26.21 -13.85 11.62
CA LEU A 50 -25.62 -14.86 10.75
C LEU A 50 -26.20 -14.79 9.34
N SER A 51 -27.52 -14.57 9.22
CA SER A 51 -28.19 -14.39 7.93
C SER A 51 -27.69 -13.14 7.19
N LEU A 52 -27.45 -12.04 7.91
CA LEU A 52 -26.85 -10.82 7.36
C LEU A 52 -25.41 -11.07 6.90
N LEU A 53 -24.62 -11.81 7.67
CA LEU A 53 -23.26 -12.18 7.30
C LEU A 53 -23.24 -13.03 6.03
N GLN A 54 -24.03 -14.10 5.98
CA GLN A 54 -24.16 -14.94 4.79
C GLN A 54 -24.58 -14.11 3.57
N ARG A 55 -25.58 -13.24 3.72
CA ARG A 55 -26.04 -12.35 2.65
C ARG A 55 -24.93 -11.42 2.16
N ASN A 56 -24.20 -10.79 3.06
CA ASN A 56 -23.11 -9.88 2.73
C ASN A 56 -21.98 -10.63 2.04
N LEU A 57 -21.60 -11.82 2.51
CA LEU A 57 -20.62 -12.67 1.85
C LEU A 57 -21.06 -13.03 0.43
N LEU A 58 -22.30 -13.52 0.23
CA LEU A 58 -22.80 -13.87 -1.11
C LEU A 58 -22.91 -12.66 -2.04
N SER A 59 -23.21 -11.47 -1.49
CA SER A 59 -23.40 -10.25 -2.29
C SER A 59 -22.07 -9.58 -2.69
N TYR A 60 -21.04 -9.65 -1.84
CA TYR A 60 -19.78 -8.94 -2.10
C TYR A 60 -18.65 -9.86 -2.56
N PHE A 61 -18.74 -11.17 -2.31
CA PHE A 61 -17.68 -12.11 -2.70
C PHE A 61 -17.46 -12.17 -4.22
N PRO A 62 -18.50 -12.24 -5.08
CA PRO A 62 -18.30 -12.24 -6.53
C PRO A 62 -17.64 -10.96 -7.03
N VAL A 63 -17.98 -9.81 -6.43
CA VAL A 63 -17.33 -8.53 -6.72
C VAL A 63 -15.86 -8.56 -6.34
N TYR A 64 -15.55 -8.97 -5.10
CA TYR A 64 -14.18 -9.09 -4.61
C TYR A 64 -13.36 -10.04 -5.49
N LEU A 65 -13.90 -11.22 -5.81
CA LEU A 65 -13.24 -12.24 -6.61
C LEU A 65 -12.95 -11.73 -8.03
N ALA A 66 -13.96 -11.20 -8.72
CA ALA A 66 -13.80 -10.69 -10.09
C ALA A 66 -12.72 -9.60 -10.14
N VAL A 67 -12.80 -8.62 -9.23
CA VAL A 67 -11.87 -7.50 -9.18
C VAL A 67 -10.45 -7.96 -8.80
N ALA A 68 -10.31 -8.87 -7.83
CA ALA A 68 -9.00 -9.41 -7.43
C ALA A 68 -8.33 -10.18 -8.57
N MET A 69 -9.08 -11.03 -9.27
CA MET A 69 -8.57 -11.79 -10.43
C MET A 69 -8.14 -10.85 -11.56
N THR A 70 -8.98 -9.87 -11.91
CA THR A 70 -8.65 -8.90 -12.96
C THR A 70 -7.46 -8.04 -12.58
N ASP A 71 -7.31 -7.67 -11.30
CA ASP A 71 -6.14 -6.94 -10.84
C ASP A 71 -4.83 -7.72 -11.06
N GLY A 72 -4.80 -8.99 -10.67
CA GLY A 72 -3.63 -9.85 -10.88
C GLY A 72 -3.25 -9.98 -12.36
N LEU A 73 -4.25 -10.08 -13.24
CA LEU A 73 -4.06 -10.21 -14.68
C LEU A 73 -3.58 -8.92 -15.36
N THR A 74 -4.04 -7.76 -14.90
CA THR A 74 -3.89 -6.48 -15.62
C THR A 74 -2.72 -5.63 -15.11
N ARG A 75 -1.84 -6.18 -14.27
CA ARG A 75 -0.62 -5.50 -13.81
C ARG A 75 0.23 -5.04 -14.99
N GLY A 76 0.49 -3.73 -15.05
CA GLY A 76 1.30 -3.09 -16.11
C GLY A 76 0.53 -2.72 -17.40
N MET A 77 -0.77 -3.02 -17.50
CA MET A 77 -1.55 -2.66 -18.70
C MET A 77 -1.99 -1.19 -18.67
N ARG A 78 -1.86 -0.50 -19.81
CA ARG A 78 -2.27 0.92 -19.99
C ARG A 78 -3.76 1.15 -19.68
N HIS A 79 -4.61 0.17 -19.97
CA HIS A 79 -6.06 0.26 -19.80
C HIS A 79 -6.60 -0.45 -18.55
N ARG A 80 -5.75 -0.72 -17.54
CA ARG A 80 -6.13 -1.42 -16.30
C ARG A 80 -7.42 -0.90 -15.65
N ARG A 81 -7.64 0.42 -15.66
CA ARG A 81 -8.85 1.04 -15.06
C ARG A 81 -10.14 0.54 -15.72
N TRP A 82 -10.15 0.38 -17.03
CA TRP A 82 -11.32 -0.10 -17.78
C TRP A 82 -11.60 -1.58 -17.48
N PHE A 83 -10.54 -2.39 -17.41
CA PHE A 83 -10.69 -3.80 -17.01
C PHE A 83 -11.23 -3.94 -15.60
N LEU A 84 -10.72 -3.15 -14.65
CA LEU A 84 -11.21 -3.17 -13.27
C LEU A 84 -12.65 -2.67 -13.15
N ALA A 85 -13.04 -1.63 -13.90
CA ALA A 85 -14.42 -1.17 -13.95
C ALA A 85 -15.35 -2.23 -14.55
N GLY A 86 -14.91 -2.93 -15.61
CA GLY A 86 -15.61 -4.06 -16.19
C GLY A 86 -15.75 -5.24 -15.21
N ALA A 87 -14.70 -5.53 -14.44
CA ALA A 87 -14.71 -6.57 -13.41
C ALA A 87 -15.66 -6.24 -12.25
N LEU A 88 -15.71 -4.97 -11.83
CA LEU A 88 -16.67 -4.49 -10.84
C LEU A 88 -18.11 -4.69 -11.35
N ALA A 89 -18.40 -4.25 -12.58
CA ALA A 89 -19.72 -4.41 -13.18
C ALA A 89 -20.12 -5.89 -13.31
N LEU A 90 -19.20 -6.73 -13.81
CA LEU A 90 -19.41 -8.18 -13.92
C LEU A 90 -19.64 -8.82 -12.55
N GLY A 91 -18.84 -8.45 -11.55
CA GLY A 91 -18.98 -8.95 -10.19
C GLY A 91 -20.32 -8.58 -9.56
N VAL A 92 -20.84 -7.37 -9.81
CA VAL A 92 -22.16 -6.93 -9.34
C VAL A 92 -23.27 -7.72 -10.02
N LEU A 93 -23.18 -7.94 -11.34
CA LEU A 93 -24.13 -8.78 -12.07
C LEU A 93 -24.13 -10.21 -11.52
N LEU A 94 -22.96 -10.79 -11.30
CA LEU A 94 -22.81 -12.14 -10.74
C LEU A 94 -23.29 -12.23 -9.29
N ALA A 95 -23.12 -11.19 -8.48
CA ALA A 95 -23.60 -11.16 -7.10
C ALA A 95 -25.10 -11.39 -7.00
N VAL A 96 -25.88 -10.78 -7.89
CA VAL A 96 -27.33 -10.99 -7.97
C VAL A 96 -27.64 -12.45 -8.32
N GLN A 97 -26.96 -13.01 -9.32
CA GLN A 97 -27.15 -14.41 -9.76
C GLN A 97 -26.83 -15.41 -8.63
N VAL A 98 -25.64 -15.28 -8.03
CA VAL A 98 -25.14 -16.17 -6.98
C VAL A 98 -26.07 -16.13 -5.77
N ARG A 99 -26.51 -14.93 -5.38
CA ARG A 99 -27.45 -14.79 -4.27
C ARG A 99 -28.78 -15.47 -4.55
N CYS A 100 -29.35 -15.28 -5.74
CA CYS A 100 -30.60 -15.92 -6.15
C CYS A 100 -30.47 -17.45 -6.24
N ALA A 101 -29.30 -17.97 -6.62
CA ALA A 101 -29.06 -19.41 -6.74
C ALA A 101 -28.83 -20.10 -5.38
N VAL A 102 -28.18 -19.43 -4.43
CA VAL A 102 -27.75 -20.03 -3.15
C VAL A 102 -28.74 -19.79 -2.02
N SER A 103 -29.41 -18.63 -2.00
CA SER A 103 -30.33 -18.27 -0.92
C SER A 103 -31.76 -18.34 -1.44
N PRO A 104 -32.63 -19.21 -0.89
CA PRO A 104 -34.00 -19.35 -1.34
C PRO A 104 -34.85 -18.15 -0.91
N ASN A 105 -34.60 -16.94 -1.46
CA ASN A 105 -35.31 -15.66 -1.29
C ASN A 105 -35.86 -15.29 0.09
N THR A 106 -35.45 -15.99 1.13
CA THR A 106 -35.95 -15.90 2.48
C THR A 106 -35.00 -14.96 3.16
N MET A 107 -35.34 -13.68 3.06
CA MET A 107 -34.77 -12.73 3.98
C MET A 107 -35.59 -12.85 5.25
N TYR A 108 -34.93 -13.20 6.36
CA TYR A 108 -35.47 -12.91 7.68
C TYR A 108 -35.52 -11.40 7.82
N TRP A 109 -36.58 -10.77 7.32
CA TRP A 109 -36.99 -9.49 7.88
C TRP A 109 -37.61 -9.81 9.22
N VAL A 110 -37.31 -8.97 10.22
CA VAL A 110 -37.71 -9.02 11.63
C VAL A 110 -39.23 -9.21 11.88
N TYR A 111 -40.05 -9.33 10.83
CA TYR A 111 -41.51 -9.35 10.86
C TYR A 111 -42.18 -10.48 10.06
N ALA A 112 -41.50 -11.18 9.14
CA ALA A 112 -42.00 -12.36 8.43
C ALA A 112 -40.92 -12.91 7.46
N THR A 113 -40.97 -14.20 7.12
CA THR A 113 -40.32 -14.71 5.90
C THR A 113 -41.00 -14.08 4.68
N VAL A 114 -40.59 -12.87 4.32
CA VAL A 114 -41.05 -12.24 3.09
C VAL A 114 -40.22 -12.85 1.97
N GLN A 115 -40.85 -13.69 1.14
CA GLN A 115 -40.26 -14.05 -0.14
C GLN A 115 -40.14 -12.77 -0.96
N LEU A 116 -38.91 -12.33 -1.12
CA LEU A 116 -38.62 -11.19 -1.94
C LEU A 116 -38.90 -11.59 -3.40
N PRO A 117 -39.80 -10.89 -4.12
CA PRO A 117 -40.29 -11.33 -5.44
C PRO A 117 -39.25 -11.21 -6.56
N PHE A 118 -38.00 -10.87 -6.25
CA PHE A 118 -37.01 -10.47 -7.25
C PHE A 118 -36.18 -11.61 -7.85
N CYS A 119 -36.06 -12.75 -7.17
CA CYS A 119 -35.49 -13.94 -7.81
C CYS A 119 -36.64 -14.86 -8.24
N SER A 120 -37.16 -14.63 -9.45
CA SER A 120 -37.76 -15.71 -10.23
C SER A 120 -36.72 -16.82 -10.46
N THR A 121 -37.15 -17.99 -10.93
CA THR A 121 -36.27 -19.13 -11.29
C THR A 121 -35.07 -18.74 -12.15
N PHE A 122 -35.13 -17.60 -12.85
CA PHE A 122 -33.97 -16.87 -13.35
C PHE A 122 -34.19 -15.35 -13.18
N PRO A 123 -33.21 -14.58 -12.67
CA PRO A 123 -33.34 -13.12 -12.59
C PRO A 123 -33.40 -12.52 -14.00
N THR A 124 -34.39 -11.66 -14.24
CA THR A 124 -34.55 -10.92 -15.50
C THR A 124 -33.92 -9.54 -15.39
N TRP A 125 -33.76 -8.82 -16.50
CA TRP A 125 -33.35 -7.40 -16.49
C TRP A 125 -34.24 -6.54 -15.57
N ARG A 126 -35.49 -6.95 -15.37
CA ARG A 126 -36.47 -6.24 -14.53
C ARG A 126 -36.10 -6.24 -13.06
N THR A 127 -35.46 -7.31 -12.58
CA THR A 127 -34.97 -7.42 -11.19
C THR A 127 -34.04 -6.27 -10.83
N TYR A 128 -33.20 -5.82 -11.78
CA TYR A 128 -32.30 -4.71 -11.56
C TYR A 128 -33.08 -3.39 -11.47
N PHE A 129 -34.05 -3.15 -12.36
CA PHE A 129 -34.86 -1.92 -12.35
C PHE A 129 -35.78 -1.81 -11.14
N ASP A 130 -36.50 -2.88 -10.79
CA ASP A 130 -37.50 -2.86 -9.73
C ASP A 130 -36.86 -2.80 -8.33
N PHE A 131 -35.60 -3.26 -8.20
CA PHE A 131 -34.89 -3.30 -6.92
C PHE A 131 -33.49 -2.72 -7.01
N PRO A 132 -33.34 -1.40 -7.17
CA PRO A 132 -32.05 -0.79 -7.43
C PRO A 132 -31.05 -0.99 -6.28
N ALA A 133 -31.54 -1.13 -5.05
CA ALA A 133 -30.72 -1.48 -3.89
C ALA A 133 -29.96 -2.81 -4.04
N THR A 134 -30.41 -3.72 -4.92
CA THR A 134 -29.73 -5.00 -5.17
C THR A 134 -28.42 -4.84 -5.94
N PHE A 135 -28.26 -3.78 -6.73
CA PHE A 135 -27.02 -3.50 -7.45
C PHE A 135 -26.29 -2.27 -6.92
N ILE A 136 -27.00 -1.26 -6.41
CA ILE A 136 -26.39 -0.05 -5.83
C ILE A 136 -25.54 -0.42 -4.62
N THR A 137 -26.07 -1.23 -3.69
CA THR A 137 -25.34 -1.56 -2.46
C THR A 137 -24.07 -2.37 -2.74
N PRO A 138 -24.08 -3.45 -3.55
CA PRO A 138 -22.86 -4.13 -3.96
C PRO A 138 -21.88 -3.23 -4.72
N PHE A 139 -22.38 -2.30 -5.54
CA PHE A 139 -21.53 -1.38 -6.27
C PHE A 139 -20.84 -0.38 -5.35
N THR A 140 -21.57 0.26 -4.43
CA THR A 140 -21.00 1.25 -3.49
C THR A 140 -20.06 0.59 -2.50
N VAL A 141 -20.50 -0.51 -1.88
CA VAL A 141 -19.73 -1.26 -0.89
C VAL A 141 -18.51 -1.92 -1.54
N GLY A 142 -18.72 -2.63 -2.65
CA GLY A 142 -17.64 -3.26 -3.41
C GLY A 142 -16.64 -2.24 -3.95
N GLY A 143 -17.12 -1.09 -4.42
CA GLY A 143 -16.29 0.04 -4.84
C GLY A 143 -15.46 0.64 -3.71
N LEU A 144 -16.01 0.79 -2.50
CA LEU A 144 -15.27 1.28 -1.33
C LEU A 144 -14.17 0.31 -0.89
N VAL A 145 -14.49 -0.98 -0.81
CA VAL A 145 -13.50 -2.03 -0.50
C VAL A 145 -12.40 -2.05 -1.56
N MET A 146 -12.77 -1.93 -2.83
CA MET A 146 -11.84 -1.79 -3.95
C MET A 146 -10.89 -0.60 -3.73
N ILE A 147 -11.41 0.60 -3.50
CA ILE A 147 -10.59 1.79 -3.24
C ILE A 147 -9.63 1.57 -2.07
N PHE A 148 -10.10 0.97 -0.97
CA PHE A 148 -9.27 0.73 0.21
C PHE A 148 -8.14 -0.27 -0.06
N VAL A 149 -8.46 -1.42 -0.64
CA VAL A 149 -7.46 -2.49 -0.90
C VAL A 149 -6.44 -2.03 -1.96
N PHE A 150 -6.89 -1.37 -3.03
CA PHE A 150 -6.00 -0.88 -4.07
C PHE A 150 -5.22 0.36 -3.66
N GLY A 151 -5.83 1.24 -2.86
CA GLY A 151 -5.14 2.37 -2.23
C GLY A 151 -3.95 1.86 -1.41
N ARG A 152 -4.18 0.93 -0.47
CA ARG A 152 -3.09 0.38 0.35
C ARG A 152 -2.00 -0.32 -0.45
N ARG A 153 -2.36 -1.07 -1.49
CA ARG A 153 -1.36 -1.72 -2.35
C ARG A 153 -0.52 -0.69 -3.11
N ARG A 154 -1.17 0.31 -3.69
CA ARG A 154 -0.50 1.41 -4.38
C ARG A 154 0.44 2.16 -3.43
N ASP A 155 0.00 2.43 -2.21
CA ASP A 155 0.82 3.10 -1.21
C ASP A 155 2.04 2.27 -0.82
N ALA A 156 1.89 0.95 -0.69
CA ALA A 156 3.01 0.05 -0.44
C ALA A 156 4.00 -0.01 -1.61
N GLU A 157 3.52 -0.06 -2.85
CA GLU A 157 4.36 -0.01 -4.05
C GLU A 157 5.11 1.32 -4.17
N LEU A 158 4.43 2.43 -3.92
CA LEU A 158 5.03 3.78 -3.91
C LEU A 158 6.07 3.90 -2.79
N ALA A 159 5.77 3.41 -1.59
CA ALA A 159 6.72 3.40 -0.49
C ALA A 159 7.98 2.58 -0.83
N ALA A 160 7.81 1.39 -1.42
CA ALA A 160 8.94 0.57 -1.87
C ALA A 160 9.77 1.27 -2.97
N ALA A 161 9.12 1.91 -3.93
CA ALA A 161 9.79 2.68 -4.97
C ALA A 161 10.57 3.88 -4.39
N LEU A 162 9.98 4.61 -3.44
CA LEU A 162 10.64 5.70 -2.72
C LEU A 162 11.84 5.20 -1.91
N HIS A 163 11.72 4.06 -1.23
CA HIS A 163 12.84 3.45 -0.52
C HIS A 163 13.98 3.12 -1.47
N LYS A 164 13.70 2.53 -2.64
CA LYS A 164 14.71 2.23 -3.65
C LYS A 164 15.43 3.48 -4.17
N VAL A 165 14.69 4.57 -4.42
CA VAL A 165 15.31 5.84 -4.84
C VAL A 165 16.17 6.44 -3.73
N ARG A 166 15.75 6.33 -2.47
CA ARG A 166 16.55 6.79 -1.32
C ARG A 166 17.83 5.98 -1.16
N THR A 167 17.78 4.65 -1.31
CA THR A 167 18.98 3.82 -1.20
C THR A 167 19.98 4.12 -2.32
N THR A 168 19.52 4.29 -3.56
CA THR A 168 20.42 4.65 -4.67
C THR A 168 21.03 6.05 -4.51
N GLN A 169 20.28 7.01 -3.97
CA GLN A 169 20.81 8.33 -3.65
C GLN A 169 21.87 8.29 -2.54
N LEU A 170 21.66 7.46 -1.50
CA LEU A 170 22.63 7.29 -0.42
C LEU A 170 23.92 6.62 -0.92
N GLU A 171 23.80 5.60 -1.77
CA GLU A 171 24.94 4.94 -2.42
C GLU A 171 25.74 5.90 -3.31
N ALA A 172 25.04 6.71 -4.12
CA ALA A 172 25.69 7.73 -4.94
C ALA A 172 26.41 8.80 -4.11
N ARG A 173 25.82 9.25 -2.99
CA ARG A 173 26.47 10.17 -2.06
C ARG A 173 27.70 9.56 -1.41
N ARG A 174 27.61 8.30 -0.98
CA ARG A 174 28.73 7.58 -0.39
C ARG A 174 29.89 7.44 -1.38
N SER A 175 29.61 7.02 -2.61
CA SER A 175 30.63 6.91 -3.66
C SER A 175 31.30 8.26 -3.96
N ARG A 176 30.55 9.36 -3.95
CA ARG A 176 31.11 10.71 -4.12
C ARG A 176 32.05 11.09 -2.96
N ILE A 177 31.64 10.83 -1.72
CA ILE A 177 32.48 11.11 -0.54
C ILE A 177 33.75 10.25 -0.57
N GLU A 178 33.64 8.97 -0.94
CA GLU A 178 34.80 8.07 -1.08
C GLU A 178 35.76 8.55 -2.18
N ALA A 179 35.23 9.05 -3.31
CA ALA A 179 36.05 9.65 -4.37
C ALA A 179 36.73 10.95 -3.92
N ASP A 180 36.01 11.82 -3.18
CA ASP A 180 36.55 13.07 -2.64
C ASP A 180 37.65 12.79 -1.60
N LEU A 181 37.46 11.79 -0.73
CA LEU A 181 38.47 11.33 0.22
C LEU A 181 39.70 10.75 -0.49
N ALA A 182 39.50 9.90 -1.52
CA ALA A 182 40.61 9.37 -2.31
C ALA A 182 41.40 10.49 -3.00
N ALA A 183 40.71 11.52 -3.52
CA ALA A 183 41.35 12.69 -4.12
C ALA A 183 42.13 13.53 -3.09
N MET A 184 41.61 13.69 -1.86
CA MET A 184 42.35 14.34 -0.77
C MET A 184 43.59 13.55 -0.38
N HIS A 185 43.47 12.23 -0.23
CA HIS A 185 44.61 11.35 0.06
C HIS A 185 45.68 11.38 -1.04
N ALA A 186 45.28 11.48 -2.32
CA ALA A 186 46.22 11.60 -3.43
C ALA A 186 46.98 12.93 -3.46
N ARG A 187 46.41 14.01 -2.91
CA ARG A 187 47.07 15.33 -2.81
C ARG A 187 48.05 15.41 -1.64
N VAL A 188 47.82 14.64 -0.58
CA VAL A 188 48.72 14.57 0.57
C VAL A 188 49.75 13.48 0.32
N ASP A 189 50.92 13.87 -0.21
CA ASP A 189 52.06 12.96 -0.30
C ASP A 189 52.47 12.52 1.12
N PRO A 190 52.25 11.23 1.48
CA PRO A 190 52.46 10.75 2.85
C PRO A 190 53.94 10.81 3.24
N ASP A 191 54.85 10.66 2.29
CA ASP A 191 56.29 10.73 2.53
C ASP A 191 56.70 12.17 2.81
N LYS A 192 56.16 13.12 2.04
CA LYS A 192 56.37 14.56 2.28
C LYS A 192 55.82 15.00 3.63
N LEU A 193 54.62 14.57 4.02
CA LEU A 193 54.05 14.88 5.34
C LEU A 193 54.93 14.31 6.47
N SER A 194 55.41 13.07 6.32
CA SER A 194 56.28 12.44 7.32
C SER A 194 57.66 13.13 7.43
N ALA A 195 58.19 13.63 6.30
CA ALA A 195 59.43 14.39 6.26
C ALA A 195 59.25 15.75 6.95
N THR A 196 58.15 16.46 6.69
CA THR A 196 57.82 17.73 7.35
C THR A 196 57.64 17.56 8.85
N LEU A 197 56.96 16.50 9.31
CA LEU A 197 56.81 16.21 10.74
C LEU A 197 58.14 15.87 11.43
N ARG A 198 59.05 15.15 10.76
CA ARG A 198 60.42 14.94 11.25
C ARG A 198 61.20 16.24 11.37
N SER A 199 61.04 17.14 10.40
CA SER A 199 61.65 18.47 10.43
C SER A 199 61.13 19.31 11.60
N ILE A 200 59.81 19.29 11.87
CA ILE A 200 59.20 20.03 13.00
C ILE A 200 59.71 19.46 14.33
N ARG A 201 59.81 18.13 14.46
CA ARG A 201 60.34 17.49 15.67
C ARG A 201 61.78 17.92 15.96
N GLY A 202 62.64 17.94 14.93
CA GLY A 202 64.01 18.44 15.09
C GLY A 202 64.08 19.91 15.51
N ARG A 203 63.13 20.74 15.04
CA ARG A 203 63.02 22.15 15.46
C ARG A 203 62.55 22.31 16.90
N TYR A 204 61.61 21.47 17.37
CA TYR A 204 61.19 21.46 18.77
C TYR A 204 62.35 21.10 19.73
N ASP A 205 63.24 20.20 19.30
CA ASP A 205 64.43 19.84 20.08
C ASP A 205 65.44 21.01 20.19
N GLU A 206 65.39 21.97 19.26
CA GLU A 206 66.24 23.18 19.25
C GLU A 206 65.58 24.39 19.94
N SER A 207 64.28 24.61 19.74
CA SER A 207 63.51 25.74 20.28
C SER A 207 62.01 25.46 20.24
N LEU A 208 61.35 25.63 21.39
CA LEU A 208 59.91 25.39 21.53
C LEU A 208 59.08 26.34 20.65
N GLU A 209 59.40 27.64 20.64
CA GLU A 209 58.69 28.66 19.83
C GLU A 209 58.87 28.43 18.33
N ALA A 210 60.04 27.96 17.90
CA ALA A 210 60.30 27.67 16.49
C ALA A 210 59.56 26.41 16.00
N GLY A 211 59.41 25.42 16.87
CA GLY A 211 58.60 24.23 16.62
C GLY A 211 57.12 24.56 16.50
N GLU A 212 56.58 25.40 17.39
CA GLU A 212 55.18 25.85 17.35
C GLU A 212 54.85 26.65 16.09
N ALA A 213 55.67 27.64 15.73
CA ALA A 213 55.44 28.45 14.52
C ALA A 213 55.38 27.59 13.23
N MET A 214 56.26 26.59 13.13
CA MET A 214 56.31 25.71 11.96
C MET A 214 55.17 24.68 11.94
N LEU A 215 54.66 24.30 13.12
CA LEU A 215 53.45 23.47 13.23
C LEU A 215 52.21 24.27 12.81
N ASP A 216 52.11 25.54 13.20
CA ASP A 216 51.01 26.43 12.81
C ASP A 216 50.99 26.68 11.30
N ASP A 217 52.15 26.88 10.66
CA ASP A 217 52.27 27.00 9.20
C ASP A 217 51.82 25.71 8.49
N LEU A 218 52.22 24.54 8.99
CA LEU A 218 51.77 23.26 8.44
C LEU A 218 50.25 23.07 8.59
N ILE A 219 49.67 23.49 9.72
CA ILE A 219 48.21 23.44 9.94
C ILE A 219 47.49 24.40 8.98
N ALA A 220 48.05 25.59 8.73
CA ALA A 220 47.50 26.54 7.77
C ALA A 220 47.50 25.98 6.34
N ASP A 221 48.63 25.41 5.90
CA ASP A 221 48.77 24.79 4.57
C ASP A 221 47.81 23.61 4.37
N LEU A 222 47.66 22.74 5.38
CA LEU A 222 46.72 21.61 5.31
C LEU A 222 45.26 22.07 5.28
N ARG A 223 44.90 23.14 6.00
CA ARG A 223 43.55 23.73 5.96
C ARG A 223 43.24 24.36 4.61
N GLU A 224 44.21 25.01 3.99
CA GLU A 224 44.06 25.59 2.65
C GLU A 224 43.90 24.48 1.59
N ALA A 225 44.69 23.41 1.68
CA ALA A 225 44.61 22.27 0.76
C ALA A 225 43.33 21.42 0.92
N ALA A 226 42.77 21.36 2.14
CA ALA A 226 41.52 20.66 2.45
C ALA A 226 40.27 21.49 2.14
N ARG A 227 40.40 22.78 1.80
CA ARG A 227 39.27 23.64 1.47
C ARG A 227 38.65 23.13 0.16
N PRO A 228 37.35 22.74 0.15
CA PRO A 228 36.71 22.27 -1.07
C PRO A 228 36.70 23.38 -2.12
N PRO A 229 36.83 23.05 -3.42
CA PRO A 229 36.77 24.06 -4.48
C PRO A 229 35.43 24.82 -4.41
N PRO A 230 35.41 26.13 -4.72
CA PRO A 230 34.18 26.91 -4.71
C PRO A 230 33.15 26.22 -5.60
N VAL A 231 31.97 25.95 -5.04
CA VAL A 231 30.84 25.39 -5.78
C VAL A 231 30.39 26.46 -6.76
N GLU A 232 30.73 26.29 -8.05
CA GLU A 232 30.20 27.16 -9.09
C GLU A 232 28.66 27.11 -9.06
N PRO A 233 27.98 28.27 -9.03
CA PRO A 233 26.53 28.29 -9.09
C PRO A 233 26.08 27.68 -10.41
N GLN A 234 25.35 26.56 -10.34
CA GLN A 234 24.71 25.97 -11.51
C GLN A 234 23.75 27.01 -12.10
N ALA A 235 24.11 27.55 -13.26
CA ALA A 235 23.23 28.40 -14.05
C ALA A 235 22.00 27.57 -14.46
N SER A 236 20.84 28.02 -13.97
CA SER A 236 19.51 27.53 -14.30
C SER A 236 19.12 27.85 -15.74
#